data_AF-C4VC28-F1
#
_entry.id   AF-C4VC28-F1
#
_cell.length_a   1.000
_cell.length_b   1.000
_cell.length_c   1.000
_cell.angle_alpha   90.00
_cell.angle_beta   90.00
_cell.angle_gamma   90.00
#
_symmetry.space_group_name_H-M   'P 1'
#
loop_
_entity.id
_entity.type
_entity.pdbx_description
1 polymer ?
#
loop_
_entity_poly.entity_id
_entity_poly.type
_entity_poly.pdbx_seq_one_letter_code
_entity_poly.pdbx_strand_id
1 'polypeptide(L)'
;MKKLKTNKVSNIQINGNEKASKSKRKIKTSRTTLKSQFTANERELYEKYQQSEKNFRRFFRLKIKDQMPQFIKKLEISNLSDDLKQKSILALQNLLSFLKTISEIYINTNKKKNKEDFLNSLNLAYNQFSKYTGVSQKLFIFKLICNNLHWVDESVFCCISSCNFYEINWLLFCIDRRFSLFYSRLFSLREIFDKNDQH
;
A
#
# COMPACT_ATOMS: atom_id res chain seq x y z
N MET A 1 80.59 -19.83 38.63
CA MET A 1 79.60 -20.81 39.12
C MET A 1 78.76 -21.30 37.95
N LYS A 2 78.54 -22.62 37.87
CA LYS A 2 77.84 -23.35 36.79
C LYS A 2 76.33 -23.00 36.71
N LYS A 3 75.90 -22.67 35.48
CA LYS A 3 74.79 -23.22 34.65
C LYS A 3 73.39 -23.47 35.24
N LEU A 4 72.38 -23.07 34.46
CA LEU A 4 71.27 -23.91 33.95
C LEU A 4 70.86 -23.35 32.55
N LYS A 5 71.12 -24.08 31.44
CA LYS A 5 70.22 -25.00 30.70
C LYS A 5 68.98 -24.25 30.13
N THR A 6 68.56 -24.36 28.87
CA THR A 6 68.84 -25.31 27.77
C THR A 6 68.25 -24.74 26.46
N ASN A 7 68.82 -25.18 25.35
CA ASN A 7 68.43 -25.06 23.95
C ASN A 7 66.91 -25.15 23.66
N LYS A 8 66.42 -24.42 22.65
CA LYS A 8 66.01 -25.00 21.35
C LYS A 8 65.36 -23.97 20.40
N VAL A 9 65.97 -23.91 19.21
CA VAL A 9 65.34 -24.04 17.88
C VAL A 9 64.55 -22.86 17.30
N SER A 10 64.95 -22.62 16.06
CA SER A 10 64.49 -21.73 14.99
C SER A 10 63.02 -21.83 14.60
N ASN A 11 62.49 -20.72 14.09
CA ASN A 11 62.03 -20.55 12.69
C ASN A 11 61.45 -19.12 12.58
N ILE A 12 62.13 -18.20 11.90
CA ILE A 12 61.92 -17.83 10.48
C ILE A 12 60.46 -17.44 10.18
N GLN A 13 60.28 -16.13 9.93
CA GLN A 13 59.61 -15.43 8.79
C GLN A 13 58.85 -14.21 9.33
N ILE A 14 59.38 -12.97 9.20
CA ILE A 14 59.51 -12.10 8.01
C ILE A 14 58.19 -11.41 7.63
N ASN A 15 58.33 -10.10 7.41
CA ASN A 15 57.41 -9.12 6.84
C ASN A 15 56.40 -8.54 7.83
N GLY A 16 56.27 -7.22 7.97
CA GLY A 16 56.65 -6.12 7.09
C GLY A 16 55.63 -5.03 7.38
N ASN A 17 56.09 -3.81 7.58
CA ASN A 17 55.26 -2.65 7.91
C ASN A 17 54.01 -2.53 7.03
N GLU A 18 52.82 -2.59 7.65
CA GLU A 18 51.73 -1.69 7.28
C GLU A 18 51.13 -1.11 8.56
N LYS A 19 51.45 0.16 8.82
CA LYS A 19 50.70 1.01 9.73
C LYS A 19 49.29 1.20 9.15
N ALA A 20 48.41 0.23 9.35
CA ALA A 20 46.99 0.44 9.18
C ALA A 20 46.50 1.33 10.32
N SER A 21 46.38 2.63 10.02
CA SER A 21 45.68 3.62 10.83
C SER A 21 44.36 3.03 11.32
N LYS A 22 44.29 2.69 12.62
CA LYS A 22 43.02 2.35 13.27
C LYS A 22 42.19 3.61 13.28
N SER A 23 41.45 3.86 12.20
CA SER A 23 40.38 4.84 12.23
C SER A 23 39.37 4.31 13.26
N LYS A 24 39.35 4.92 14.45
CA LYS A 24 38.25 4.79 15.40
C LYS A 24 37.03 5.45 14.73
N ARG A 25 36.46 4.82 13.71
CA ARG A 25 35.12 5.16 13.24
C ARG A 25 34.21 4.86 14.41
N LYS A 26 33.71 5.92 15.05
CA LYS A 26 32.55 5.84 15.96
C LYS A 26 31.50 5.00 15.24
N ILE A 27 31.27 3.78 15.72
CA ILE A 27 30.11 2.99 15.32
C ILE A 27 28.93 3.85 15.75
N LYS A 28 28.31 4.55 14.80
CA LYS A 28 26.96 5.07 15.01
C LYS A 28 26.15 3.80 15.25
N THR A 29 25.72 3.58 16.48
CA THR A 29 24.63 2.67 16.79
C THR A 29 23.40 3.23 16.10
N SER A 30 23.27 2.99 14.80
CA SER A 30 22.04 3.23 14.07
C SER A 30 21.00 2.39 14.80
N ARG A 31 20.00 3.02 15.42
CA ARG A 31 18.81 2.33 15.93
C ARG A 31 18.45 1.25 14.92
N THR A 32 18.52 -0.01 15.31
CA THR A 32 18.09 -1.14 14.49
C THR A 32 16.62 -0.91 14.15
N THR A 33 16.36 -0.35 12.97
CA THR A 33 15.00 -0.14 12.48
C THR A 33 14.36 -1.50 12.28
N LEU A 34 13.06 -1.65 12.50
CA LEU A 34 12.36 -2.91 12.22
C LEU A 34 12.71 -3.49 10.82
N LYS A 35 12.88 -2.62 9.82
CA LYS A 35 13.27 -3.01 8.46
C LYS A 35 14.62 -3.75 8.37
N SER A 36 15.56 -3.52 9.30
CA SER A 36 16.84 -4.24 9.34
C SER A 36 16.67 -5.69 9.81
N GLN A 37 15.55 -6.02 10.45
CA GLN A 37 15.21 -7.39 10.85
C GLN A 37 14.61 -8.21 9.69
N PHE A 38 14.20 -7.55 8.60
CA PHE A 38 13.63 -8.23 7.45
C PHE A 38 14.71 -8.90 6.60
N THR A 39 14.36 -10.01 5.95
CA THR A 39 15.12 -10.62 4.85
C THR A 39 15.16 -9.70 3.62
N ALA A 40 16.05 -9.97 2.66
CA ALA A 40 16.12 -9.17 1.43
C ALA A 40 14.79 -9.16 0.66
N ASN A 41 14.12 -10.31 0.57
CA ASN A 41 12.84 -10.46 -0.12
C ASN A 41 11.70 -9.71 0.61
N GLU A 42 11.61 -9.82 1.93
CA GLU A 42 10.64 -9.08 2.75
C GLU A 42 10.82 -7.55 2.61
N ARG A 43 12.07 -7.07 2.56
CA ARG A 43 12.35 -5.64 2.34
C ARG A 43 11.86 -5.17 0.99
N GLU A 44 12.12 -5.95 -0.07
CA GLU A 44 11.70 -5.60 -1.42
C GLU A 44 10.17 -5.53 -1.53
N LEU A 45 9.46 -6.53 -1.00
CA LEU A 45 8.00 -6.54 -0.98
C LEU A 45 7.44 -5.39 -0.16
N TYR A 46 8.03 -5.10 1.00
CA TYR A 46 7.62 -3.97 1.83
C TYR A 46 7.81 -2.63 1.12
N GLU A 47 8.91 -2.44 0.39
CA GLU A 47 9.15 -1.24 -0.43
C GLU A 47 8.13 -1.09 -1.56
N LYS A 48 7.82 -2.19 -2.27
CA LYS A 48 6.76 -2.21 -3.30
C LYS A 48 5.40 -1.84 -2.72
N TYR A 49 5.05 -2.39 -1.56
CA TYR A 49 3.83 -2.04 -0.83
C TYR A 49 3.81 -0.54 -0.47
N GLN A 50 4.88 -0.03 0.15
CA GLN A 50 5.01 1.38 0.53
C GLN A 50 4.88 2.33 -0.65
N GLN A 51 5.43 1.96 -1.81
CA GLN A 51 5.29 2.77 -3.01
C GLN A 51 3.84 2.81 -3.51
N SER A 52 3.13 1.69 -3.46
CA SER A 52 1.70 1.64 -3.80
C SER A 52 0.85 2.44 -2.82
N GLU A 53 1.12 2.33 -1.51
CA GLU A 53 0.44 3.11 -0.48
C GLU A 53 0.57 4.62 -0.75
N LYS A 54 1.81 5.10 -0.96
CA LYS A 54 2.08 6.52 -1.28
C LYS A 54 1.35 6.96 -2.55
N ASN A 55 1.40 6.16 -3.59
CA ASN A 55 0.73 6.45 -4.87
C ASN A 55 -0.79 6.50 -4.70
N PHE A 56 -1.37 5.58 -3.94
CA PHE A 56 -2.81 5.54 -3.66
C PHE A 56 -3.24 6.76 -2.84
N ARG A 57 -2.51 7.09 -1.76
CA ARG A 57 -2.81 8.26 -0.92
C ARG A 57 -2.73 9.57 -1.70
N ARG A 58 -1.72 9.71 -2.57
CA ARG A 58 -1.60 10.85 -3.48
C ARG A 58 -2.78 10.93 -4.44
N PHE A 59 -3.17 9.80 -5.04
CA PHE A 59 -4.33 9.74 -5.93
C PHE A 59 -5.64 10.09 -5.21
N PHE A 60 -5.85 9.55 -4.01
CA PHE A 60 -7.02 9.87 -3.19
C PHE A 60 -7.10 11.37 -2.91
N ARG A 61 -6.00 11.96 -2.42
CA ARG A 61 -5.95 13.37 -2.06
C ARG A 61 -6.17 14.29 -3.26
N LEU A 62 -5.56 13.99 -4.41
CA LEU A 62 -5.58 14.89 -5.57
C LEU A 62 -6.80 14.72 -6.47
N LYS A 63 -7.46 13.57 -6.44
CA LYS A 63 -8.57 13.26 -7.34
C LYS A 63 -9.84 12.90 -6.58
N ILE A 64 -9.80 11.83 -5.79
CA ILE A 64 -11.02 11.26 -5.19
C ILE A 64 -11.68 12.21 -4.20
N LYS A 65 -10.88 12.80 -3.30
CA LYS A 65 -11.38 13.63 -2.20
C LYS A 65 -12.24 14.80 -2.70
N ASP A 66 -11.87 15.40 -3.83
CA ASP A 66 -12.53 16.60 -4.34
C ASP A 66 -13.49 16.29 -5.50
N GLN A 67 -13.16 15.35 -6.39
CA GLN A 67 -14.01 15.04 -7.55
C GLN A 67 -15.26 14.24 -7.16
N MET A 68 -15.15 13.26 -6.26
CA MET A 68 -16.28 12.38 -5.95
C MET A 68 -17.46 13.11 -5.29
N PRO A 69 -17.25 14.05 -4.33
CA PRO A 69 -18.33 14.87 -3.81
C PRO A 69 -19.02 15.74 -4.86
N GLN A 70 -18.28 16.23 -5.86
CA GLN A 70 -18.87 17.03 -6.94
C GLN A 70 -19.78 16.18 -7.83
N PHE A 71 -19.40 14.94 -8.12
CA PHE A 71 -20.28 14.00 -8.83
C PHE A 71 -21.56 13.70 -8.05
N ILE A 72 -21.44 13.48 -6.74
CA ILE A 72 -22.61 13.25 -5.87
C ILE A 72 -23.56 14.46 -5.92
N LYS A 73 -23.05 15.69 -5.78
CA LYS A 73 -23.86 16.92 -5.90
C LYS A 73 -24.55 17.06 -7.25
N LYS A 74 -23.86 16.72 -8.33
CA LYS A 74 -24.43 16.73 -9.69
C LYS A 74 -25.55 15.70 -9.86
N LEU A 75 -25.41 14.52 -9.25
CA LEU A 75 -26.46 13.50 -9.25
C LEU A 75 -27.70 13.95 -8.46
N GLU A 76 -27.51 14.62 -7.32
CA GLU A 76 -28.60 15.16 -6.48
C GLU A 76 -29.53 16.08 -7.28
N ILE A 77 -28.98 16.98 -8.09
CA ILE A 77 -29.73 17.94 -8.91
C ILE A 77 -30.08 17.43 -10.32
N SER A 78 -29.74 16.18 -10.65
CA SER A 78 -30.03 15.61 -11.97
C SER A 78 -31.51 15.28 -12.14
N ASN A 79 -31.96 15.22 -13.40
CA ASN A 79 -33.32 14.83 -13.79
C ASN A 79 -33.55 13.30 -13.79
N LEU A 80 -32.68 12.53 -13.14
CA LEU A 80 -32.88 11.09 -12.95
C LEU A 80 -34.05 10.82 -12.00
N SER A 81 -34.68 9.66 -12.15
CA SER A 81 -35.70 9.21 -11.20
C SER A 81 -35.10 9.07 -9.79
N ASP A 82 -35.94 9.31 -8.78
CA ASP A 82 -35.48 9.37 -7.39
C ASP A 82 -34.83 8.05 -6.92
N ASP A 83 -35.38 6.90 -7.33
CA ASP A 83 -34.81 5.59 -7.00
C ASP A 83 -33.38 5.44 -7.56
N LEU A 84 -33.15 5.80 -8.83
CA LEU A 84 -31.84 5.68 -9.46
C LEU A 84 -30.84 6.68 -8.87
N LYS A 85 -31.30 7.90 -8.60
CA LYS A 85 -30.53 8.94 -7.93
C LYS A 85 -30.05 8.47 -6.56
N GLN A 86 -30.94 7.98 -5.72
CA GLN A 86 -30.62 7.50 -4.38
C GLN A 86 -29.66 6.30 -4.39
N LYS A 87 -29.91 5.30 -5.24
CA LYS A 87 -29.01 4.14 -5.39
C LYS A 87 -27.60 4.55 -5.83
N SER A 88 -27.51 5.49 -6.77
CA SER A 88 -26.24 6.01 -7.30
C SER A 88 -25.46 6.77 -6.25
N ILE A 89 -26.11 7.70 -5.54
CA ILE A 89 -25.51 8.48 -4.46
C ILE A 89 -25.01 7.54 -3.37
N LEU A 90 -25.82 6.57 -2.96
CA LEU A 90 -25.46 5.59 -1.93
C LEU A 90 -24.23 4.76 -2.34
N ALA A 91 -24.14 4.31 -3.59
CA ALA A 91 -22.99 3.56 -4.08
C ALA A 91 -21.71 4.39 -4.06
N LEU A 92 -21.75 5.64 -4.56
CA LEU A 92 -20.60 6.54 -4.59
C LEU A 92 -20.17 6.99 -3.19
N GLN A 93 -21.12 7.25 -2.28
CA GLN A 93 -20.83 7.57 -0.88
C GLN A 93 -20.17 6.39 -0.16
N ASN A 94 -20.66 5.17 -0.36
CA ASN A 94 -20.05 3.96 0.20
C ASN A 94 -18.61 3.76 -0.31
N LEU A 95 -18.38 3.96 -1.62
CA LEU A 95 -17.04 3.92 -2.18
C LEU A 95 -16.15 5.03 -1.60
N LEU A 96 -16.65 6.25 -1.49
CA LEU A 96 -15.87 7.38 -0.97
C LEU A 96 -15.44 7.13 0.47
N SER A 97 -16.38 6.67 1.29
CA SER A 97 -16.13 6.28 2.68
C SER A 97 -15.06 5.20 2.77
N PHE A 98 -15.20 4.14 1.97
CA PHE A 98 -14.21 3.06 1.91
C PHE A 98 -12.82 3.56 1.50
N LEU A 99 -12.71 4.31 0.40
CA LEU A 99 -11.42 4.82 -0.09
C LEU A 99 -10.78 5.78 0.92
N LYS A 100 -11.59 6.56 1.65
CA LYS A 100 -11.10 7.41 2.74
C LYS A 100 -10.49 6.54 3.84
N THR A 101 -11.20 5.53 4.34
CA THR A 101 -10.69 4.59 5.33
C THR A 101 -9.37 3.95 4.87
N ILE A 102 -9.32 3.46 3.64
CA ILE A 102 -8.10 2.84 3.10
C ILE A 102 -6.95 3.86 2.98
N SER A 103 -7.23 5.11 2.62
CA SER A 103 -6.21 6.17 2.49
C SER A 103 -5.56 6.57 3.82
N GLU A 104 -6.25 6.28 4.93
CA GLU A 104 -5.80 6.55 6.30
C GLU A 104 -4.94 5.40 6.86
N ILE A 105 -4.95 4.23 6.23
CA ILE A 105 -4.10 3.08 6.60
C ILE A 105 -2.68 3.35 6.11
N TYR A 106 -1.74 3.45 7.06
CA TYR A 106 -0.32 3.48 6.78
C TYR A 106 0.46 2.66 7.81
N ILE A 107 1.43 1.87 7.34
CA ILE A 107 2.27 1.06 8.23
C ILE A 107 3.63 1.75 8.34
N ASN A 108 3.94 2.35 9.49
CA ASN A 108 5.21 3.05 9.70
C ASN A 108 6.23 2.18 10.46
N THR A 109 7.11 1.51 9.72
CA THR A 109 8.21 0.69 10.29
C THR A 109 9.29 1.50 11.02
N ASN A 110 9.33 2.83 10.89
CA ASN A 110 10.27 3.67 11.65
C ASN A 110 9.76 3.95 13.06
N LYS A 111 8.44 3.85 13.30
CA LYS A 111 7.80 4.09 14.60
C LYS A 111 7.49 2.80 15.37
N LYS A 112 7.43 1.65 14.68
CA LYS A 112 7.14 0.35 15.28
C LYS A 112 8.37 -0.26 15.93
N LYS A 113 8.19 -0.82 17.12
CA LYS A 113 9.28 -1.26 18.00
C LYS A 113 9.63 -2.74 17.84
N ASN A 114 8.72 -3.58 17.33
CA ASN A 114 8.95 -5.02 17.11
C ASN A 114 8.17 -5.57 15.89
N LYS A 115 8.47 -6.84 15.52
CA LYS A 115 7.86 -7.56 14.39
C LYS A 115 6.38 -7.85 14.61
N GLU A 116 5.98 -8.17 15.84
CA GLU A 116 4.59 -8.48 16.20
C GLU A 116 3.64 -7.29 15.98
N ASP A 117 4.00 -6.10 16.47
CA ASP A 117 3.26 -4.85 16.20
C ASP A 117 3.13 -4.58 14.71
N PHE A 118 4.16 -4.95 13.93
CA PHE A 118 4.14 -4.84 12.48
C PHE A 118 3.10 -5.76 11.85
N LEU A 119 3.14 -7.05 12.19
CA LEU A 119 2.21 -8.08 11.73
C LEU A 119 0.77 -7.73 12.10
N ASN A 120 0.53 -7.26 13.32
CA ASN A 120 -0.78 -6.84 13.76
C ASN A 120 -1.37 -5.74 12.87
N SER A 121 -0.61 -4.68 12.54
CA SER A 121 -1.17 -3.69 11.59
C SER A 121 -1.17 -4.15 10.14
N LEU A 122 -0.30 -5.09 9.75
CA LEU A 122 -0.36 -5.70 8.41
C LEU A 122 -1.67 -6.47 8.24
N ASN A 123 -2.05 -7.26 9.26
CA ASN A 123 -3.31 -7.98 9.31
C ASN A 123 -4.51 -7.05 9.40
N LEU A 124 -4.45 -5.98 10.21
CA LEU A 124 -5.50 -4.97 10.25
C LEU A 124 -5.67 -4.29 8.88
N ALA A 125 -4.57 -3.91 8.23
CA ALA A 125 -4.62 -3.37 6.87
C ALA A 125 -5.29 -4.37 5.93
N TYR A 126 -4.81 -5.61 5.88
CA TYR A 126 -5.37 -6.65 5.04
C TYR A 126 -6.89 -6.84 5.24
N ASN A 127 -7.34 -6.88 6.49
CA ASN A 127 -8.75 -7.02 6.85
C ASN A 127 -9.63 -5.83 6.45
N GLN A 128 -9.07 -4.62 6.38
CA GLN A 128 -9.81 -3.47 5.87
C GLN A 128 -9.91 -3.52 4.34
N PHE A 129 -8.85 -3.92 3.65
CA PHE A 129 -8.86 -4.01 2.20
C PHE A 129 -9.76 -5.14 1.68
N SER A 130 -9.84 -6.27 2.39
CA SER A 130 -10.71 -7.39 2.00
C SER A 130 -12.20 -7.01 1.94
N LYS A 131 -12.60 -5.94 2.63
CA LYS A 131 -13.97 -5.40 2.57
C LYS A 131 -14.32 -4.77 1.21
N TYR A 132 -13.34 -4.57 0.32
CA TYR A 132 -13.58 -4.01 -1.00
C TYR A 132 -14.61 -4.82 -1.79
N THR A 133 -14.66 -6.13 -1.64
CA THR A 133 -15.65 -6.98 -2.32
C THR A 133 -17.08 -6.50 -2.09
N GLY A 134 -17.44 -6.14 -0.85
CA GLY A 134 -18.77 -5.59 -0.54
C GLY A 134 -19.04 -4.21 -1.16
N VAL A 135 -18.00 -3.39 -1.31
CA VAL A 135 -18.09 -2.08 -1.98
C VAL A 135 -18.20 -2.26 -3.50
N SER A 136 -17.47 -3.22 -4.06
CA SER A 136 -17.47 -3.54 -5.48
C SER A 136 -18.83 -3.99 -5.98
N GLN A 137 -19.58 -4.76 -5.17
CA GLN A 137 -20.95 -5.16 -5.48
C GLN A 137 -21.89 -3.95 -5.60
N LYS A 138 -21.83 -3.01 -4.66
CA LYS A 138 -22.63 -1.78 -4.71
C LYS A 138 -22.29 -0.91 -5.93
N LEU A 139 -21.01 -0.85 -6.30
CA LEU A 139 -20.57 -0.16 -7.51
C LEU A 139 -20.97 -0.87 -8.80
N PHE A 140 -20.94 -2.20 -8.81
CA PHE A 140 -21.38 -2.99 -9.94
C PHE A 140 -22.87 -2.75 -10.21
N ILE A 141 -23.70 -2.70 -9.16
CA ILE A 141 -25.11 -2.32 -9.25
C ILE A 141 -25.25 -0.92 -9.86
N PHE A 142 -24.48 0.07 -9.40
CA PHE A 142 -24.45 1.41 -9.98
C PHE A 142 -24.09 1.39 -11.47
N LYS A 143 -23.04 0.66 -11.86
CA LYS A 143 -22.61 0.55 -13.25
C LYS A 143 -23.66 -0.10 -14.15
N LEU A 144 -24.31 -1.16 -13.68
CA LEU A 144 -25.42 -1.81 -14.40
C LEU A 144 -26.58 -0.84 -14.61
N ILE A 145 -26.95 -0.07 -13.58
CA ILE A 145 -27.98 0.96 -13.66
C ILE A 145 -27.61 2.02 -14.72
N CYS A 146 -26.38 2.53 -14.70
CA CYS A 146 -25.91 3.51 -15.68
C CYS A 146 -25.93 2.96 -17.11
N ASN A 147 -25.56 1.69 -17.31
CA ASN A 147 -25.62 1.03 -18.61
C ASN A 147 -27.06 0.83 -19.12
N ASN A 148 -28.06 0.81 -18.24
CA ASN A 148 -29.47 0.69 -18.63
C ASN A 148 -30.11 2.04 -18.98
N LEU A 149 -29.56 3.15 -18.47
CA LEU A 149 -29.98 4.52 -18.83
C LEU A 149 -29.62 4.91 -20.28
N HIS A 150 -29.09 3.97 -21.06
CA HIS A 150 -28.43 4.17 -22.35
C HIS A 150 -29.21 3.79 -23.59
N TRP A 151 -30.32 3.09 -23.44
CA TRP A 151 -31.01 2.50 -24.58
C TRP A 151 -32.02 3.46 -25.21
N VAL A 152 -31.53 4.65 -25.58
CA VAL A 152 -32.17 5.55 -26.55
C VAL A 152 -31.05 6.12 -27.41
N ASP A 153 -30.86 5.55 -28.61
CA ASP A 153 -29.86 5.87 -29.64
C ASP A 153 -28.37 5.64 -29.31
N GLU A 154 -27.77 4.70 -30.06
CA GLU A 154 -26.37 4.24 -30.35
C GLU A 154 -25.12 4.80 -29.61
N SER A 155 -25.25 5.63 -28.58
CA SER A 155 -24.15 6.16 -27.78
C SER A 155 -23.91 5.30 -26.54
N VAL A 156 -22.64 5.06 -26.20
CA VAL A 156 -22.21 4.13 -25.13
C VAL A 156 -22.14 4.81 -23.74
N PHE A 157 -22.26 6.15 -23.64
CA PHE A 157 -22.15 6.90 -22.35
C PHE A 157 -23.13 8.06 -22.17
N CYS A 158 -23.67 8.18 -20.94
CA CYS A 158 -24.98 8.79 -20.71
C CYS A 158 -24.69 10.26 -20.61
N CYS A 159 -24.85 10.97 -21.72
CA CYS A 159 -24.62 12.39 -21.80
C CYS A 159 -25.84 13.14 -21.25
N ILE A 160 -26.15 12.93 -19.97
CA ILE A 160 -27.04 13.84 -19.25
C ILE A 160 -26.25 15.14 -19.07
N SER A 161 -26.80 16.24 -19.56
CA SER A 161 -26.18 17.57 -19.55
C SER A 161 -25.68 18.04 -18.18
N SER A 162 -26.16 17.43 -17.08
CA SER A 162 -25.76 17.73 -15.70
C SER A 162 -24.70 16.79 -15.10
N CYS A 163 -24.46 15.59 -15.65
CA CYS A 163 -23.54 14.59 -15.07
C CYS A 163 -22.80 13.78 -16.14
N ASN A 164 -21.48 13.96 -16.24
CA ASN A 164 -20.65 13.21 -17.20
C ASN A 164 -20.36 11.80 -16.66
N PHE A 165 -21.23 10.84 -16.98
CA PHE A 165 -21.07 9.44 -16.56
C PHE A 165 -19.81 8.77 -17.12
N TYR A 166 -19.29 9.24 -18.25
CA TYR A 166 -18.01 8.78 -18.79
C TYR A 166 -16.84 9.13 -17.84
N GLU A 167 -16.79 10.35 -17.32
CA GLU A 167 -15.77 10.75 -16.33
C GLU A 167 -15.85 9.92 -15.05
N ILE A 168 -17.07 9.64 -14.57
CA ILE A 168 -17.29 8.79 -13.40
C ILE A 168 -16.77 7.38 -13.68
N ASN A 169 -17.13 6.78 -14.81
CA ASN A 169 -16.69 5.44 -15.16
C ASN A 169 -15.16 5.37 -15.33
N TRP A 170 -14.54 6.38 -15.93
CA TRP A 170 -13.09 6.48 -16.03
C TRP A 170 -12.42 6.59 -14.65
N LEU A 171 -13.00 7.38 -13.74
CA LEU A 171 -12.52 7.48 -12.36
C LEU A 171 -12.61 6.13 -11.65
N LEU A 172 -13.74 5.42 -11.79
CA LEU A 172 -13.94 4.09 -11.21
C LEU A 172 -12.94 3.07 -11.75
N PHE A 173 -12.69 3.06 -13.05
CA PHE A 173 -11.65 2.23 -13.66
C PHE A 173 -10.26 2.53 -13.08
N CYS A 174 -9.93 3.82 -12.92
CA CYS A 174 -8.67 4.23 -12.30
C CYS A 174 -8.56 3.77 -10.84
N ILE A 175 -9.65 3.81 -10.08
CA ILE A 175 -9.72 3.33 -8.70
C ILE A 175 -9.47 1.83 -8.68
N ASP A 176 -10.23 1.05 -9.44
CA ASP A 176 -10.16 -0.42 -9.46
C ASP A 176 -8.76 -0.92 -9.79
N ARG A 177 -8.15 -0.40 -10.86
CA ARG A 177 -6.78 -0.76 -11.26
C ARG A 177 -5.76 -0.46 -10.14
N ARG A 178 -5.84 0.72 -9.53
CA ARG A 178 -4.89 1.14 -8.49
C ARG A 178 -5.10 0.36 -7.20
N PHE A 179 -6.34 0.13 -6.84
CA PHE A 179 -6.71 -0.65 -5.66
C PHE A 179 -6.26 -2.11 -5.81
N SER A 180 -6.54 -2.74 -6.95
CA SER A 180 -6.11 -4.11 -7.25
C SER A 180 -4.60 -4.29 -7.15
N LEU A 181 -3.82 -3.38 -7.74
CA LEU A 181 -2.36 -3.40 -7.62
C LEU A 181 -1.90 -3.23 -6.16
N PHE A 182 -2.55 -2.34 -5.43
CA PHE A 182 -2.19 -2.08 -4.04
C PHE A 182 -2.51 -3.29 -3.15
N TYR A 183 -3.69 -3.86 -3.32
CA TYR A 183 -4.14 -5.04 -2.58
C TYR A 183 -3.28 -6.27 -2.88
N SER A 184 -2.94 -6.52 -4.15
CA SER A 184 -2.05 -7.63 -4.54
C SER A 184 -0.68 -7.56 -3.83
N ARG A 185 -0.10 -6.36 -3.71
CA ARG A 185 1.17 -6.16 -3.00
C ARG A 185 1.03 -6.33 -1.49
N LEU A 186 -0.07 -5.85 -0.90
CA LEU A 186 -0.38 -6.06 0.51
C LEU A 186 -0.57 -7.56 0.81
N PHE A 187 -1.28 -8.28 -0.05
CA PHE A 187 -1.49 -9.72 0.07
C PHE A 187 -0.17 -10.48 -0.01
N SER A 188 0.65 -10.21 -1.03
CA SER A 188 1.97 -10.83 -1.18
C SER A 188 2.88 -10.58 0.03
N LEU A 189 2.82 -9.37 0.59
CA LEU A 189 3.54 -9.00 1.80
C LEU A 189 3.02 -9.78 3.02
N ARG A 190 1.71 -9.94 3.16
CA ARG A 190 1.13 -10.74 4.24
C ARG A 190 1.54 -12.21 4.15
N GLU A 191 1.43 -12.81 2.97
CA GLU A 191 1.75 -14.23 2.77
C GLU A 191 3.20 -14.58 3.11
N ILE A 192 4.16 -13.72 2.75
CA ILE A 192 5.57 -14.01 3.07
C ILE A 192 5.83 -13.98 4.58
N PHE A 193 5.15 -13.09 5.31
CA PHE A 193 5.30 -13.00 6.76
C PHE A 193 4.55 -14.13 7.49
N ASP A 194 3.36 -14.52 7.01
CA ASP A 194 2.60 -15.65 7.56
C ASP A 194 3.39 -16.98 7.42
N LYS A 195 4.08 -17.20 6.29
CA LYS A 195 4.92 -18.39 6.08
C LYS A 195 6.14 -18.45 7.00
N ASN A 196 6.69 -17.30 7.36
CA ASN A 196 7.91 -17.20 8.15
C ASN A 196 7.66 -17.23 9.67
N ASP A 197 6.41 -17.15 10.13
CA ASP A 197 6.06 -17.30 11.56
C ASP A 197 5.69 -18.77 11.93
N GLN A 198 5.64 -19.68 10.96
CA GLN A 198 5.38 -21.12 11.17
C GLN A 198 6.66 -21.96 11.40
N HIS A 199 7.83 -21.31 11.47
CA HIS A 199 9.14 -21.92 11.67
C HIS A 199 9.87 -21.28 12.86
#